data_AF-A0A2S6AT48-F1
#
_entry.id   AF-A0A2S6AT48-F1
#
_cell.length_a   1.000
_cell.length_b   1.000
_cell.length_c   1.000
_cell.angle_alpha   90.00
_cell.angle_beta   90.00
_cell.angle_gamma   90.00
#
_symmetry.space_group_name_H-M   'P 1'
#
loop_
_entity.id
_entity.type
_entity.pdbx_description
1 polymer ?
#
loop_
_entity_poly.entity_id
_entity_poly.type
_entity_poly.pdbx_seq_one_letter_code
_entity_poly.pdbx_strand_id
1 'polypeptide(L)'
;MTAPPLLPSTIDRPREAAQHAVSVIRRVRDAVSALPAPTLPRDTVVASTVGDLASVHVIDRRTIAVIARKDRHIQPITAMITYLPGLAVAVIGSAIIVTVV
;
A
#
# COMPACT_ATOMS: atom_id res chain seq x y z
N MET A 1 40.46 38.03 -6.01
CA MET A 1 39.03 37.94 -6.39
C MET A 1 38.61 36.51 -6.15
N THR A 2 37.91 36.25 -5.05
CA THR A 2 37.55 34.88 -4.63
C THR A 2 36.08 34.66 -4.97
N ALA A 3 35.78 33.70 -5.83
CA ALA A 3 34.41 33.37 -6.22
C ALA A 3 33.65 32.81 -4.99
N PRO A 4 32.36 33.15 -4.81
CA PRO A 4 31.59 32.61 -3.70
C PRO A 4 31.35 31.10 -3.89
N PRO A 5 31.33 30.31 -2.80
CA PRO A 5 31.06 28.89 -2.88
C PRO A 5 29.62 28.66 -3.35
N LEU A 6 29.45 27.81 -4.38
CA LEU A 6 28.15 27.31 -4.83
C LEU A 6 27.44 26.63 -3.66
N LEU A 7 26.32 27.22 -3.22
CA LEU A 7 25.43 26.64 -2.22
C LEU A 7 24.92 25.26 -2.70
N PRO A 8 24.95 24.21 -1.87
CA PRO A 8 24.38 22.93 -2.24
C PRO A 8 22.87 23.09 -2.48
N SER A 9 22.45 22.69 -3.69
CA SER A 9 21.09 22.86 -4.19
C SER A 9 20.09 22.20 -3.25
N THR A 10 19.34 23.01 -2.50
CA THR A 10 18.34 22.55 -1.52
C THR A 10 17.12 21.87 -2.18
N ILE A 11 17.06 21.89 -3.51
CA ILE A 11 15.98 21.33 -4.34
C ILE A 11 16.11 19.80 -4.51
N ASP A 12 17.29 19.21 -4.27
CA ASP A 12 17.51 17.78 -4.49
C ASP A 12 16.84 16.89 -3.42
N ARG A 13 17.01 17.26 -2.13
CA ARG A 13 16.45 16.53 -0.99
C ARG A 13 14.92 16.31 -1.04
N PRO A 14 14.07 17.30 -1.36
CA PRO A 14 12.63 17.08 -1.43
C PRO A 14 12.24 16.15 -2.59
N ARG A 15 13.01 16.14 -3.69
CA ARG A 15 12.78 15.24 -4.82
C ARG A 15 13.16 13.80 -4.47
N GLU A 16 14.33 13.60 -3.85
CA GLU A 16 14.77 12.29 -3.36
C GLU A 16 13.80 11.73 -2.32
N ALA A 17 13.36 12.54 -1.36
CA ALA A 17 12.38 12.12 -0.35
C ALA A 17 11.02 11.74 -0.96
N ALA A 18 10.56 12.50 -1.97
CA ALA A 18 9.35 12.19 -2.70
C ALA A 18 9.47 10.86 -3.48
N GLN A 19 10.60 10.63 -4.14
CA GLN A 19 10.87 9.40 -4.88
C GLN A 19 11.01 8.20 -3.95
N HIS A 20 11.66 8.38 -2.79
CA HIS A 20 11.77 7.36 -1.76
C HIS A 20 10.40 6.95 -1.24
N ALA A 21 9.53 7.92 -0.93
CA ALA A 21 8.16 7.64 -0.48
C ALA A 21 7.33 6.88 -1.54
N VAL A 22 7.46 7.26 -2.82
CA VAL A 22 6.81 6.54 -3.93
C VAL A 22 7.35 5.11 -4.08
N SER A 23 8.64 4.88 -3.86
CA SER A 23 9.23 3.55 -3.87
C SER A 23 8.71 2.70 -2.71
N VAL A 24 8.63 3.28 -1.51
CA VAL A 24 8.11 2.62 -0.31
C VAL A 24 6.65 2.22 -0.50
N ILE A 25 5.78 3.13 -0.95
CA ILE A 25 4.36 2.81 -1.11
C ILE A 25 4.11 1.77 -2.20
N ARG A 26 4.93 1.73 -3.25
CA ARG A 26 4.90 0.66 -4.25
C ARG A 26 5.28 -0.69 -3.64
N ARG A 27 6.32 -0.74 -2.79
CA ARG A 27 6.67 -1.97 -2.06
C ARG A 27 5.56 -2.42 -1.11
N VAL A 28 4.90 -1.48 -0.43
CA VAL A 28 3.74 -1.79 0.43
C VAL A 28 2.60 -2.36 -0.40
N ARG A 29 2.28 -1.75 -1.54
CA ARG A 29 1.29 -2.26 -2.50
C ARG A 29 1.63 -3.69 -2.94
N ASP A 30 2.87 -3.94 -3.36
CA ASP A 30 3.29 -5.24 -3.86
C ASP A 30 3.30 -6.29 -2.74
N ALA A 31 3.73 -5.92 -1.53
CA ALA A 31 3.68 -6.79 -0.35
C ALA A 31 2.24 -7.14 0.04
N VAL A 32 1.33 -6.17 0.09
CA VAL A 32 -0.09 -6.41 0.38
C VAL A 32 -0.72 -7.27 -0.70
N SER A 33 -0.41 -7.04 -1.97
CA SER A 33 -0.89 -7.87 -3.08
C SER A 33 -0.40 -9.31 -3.01
N ALA A 34 0.81 -9.54 -2.49
CA ALA A 34 1.43 -10.85 -2.38
C ALA A 34 1.04 -11.61 -1.10
N LEU A 35 0.30 -10.99 -0.18
CA LEU A 35 -0.21 -11.68 1.01
C LEU A 35 -1.02 -12.92 0.61
N PRO A 36 -0.96 -14.01 1.38
CA PRO A 36 -1.73 -15.21 1.06
C PRO A 36 -3.22 -14.90 1.05
N ALA A 37 -3.96 -15.52 0.14
CA ALA A 37 -5.41 -15.35 0.10
C ALA A 37 -6.05 -15.94 1.38
N PRO A 38 -6.96 -15.21 2.05
CA PRO A 38 -7.77 -15.78 3.13
C PRO A 38 -8.61 -16.95 2.62
N THR A 39 -8.54 -18.08 3.33
CA THR A 39 -9.33 -19.27 3.01
C THR A 39 -10.73 -19.14 3.59
N LEU A 40 -11.73 -18.92 2.71
CA LEU A 40 -13.13 -18.88 3.14
C LEU A 40 -13.87 -20.15 2.73
N PRO A 41 -14.74 -20.68 3.62
CA PRO A 41 -15.66 -21.75 3.22
C PRO A 41 -16.56 -21.23 2.09
N ARG A 42 -16.74 -22.04 1.04
CA ARG A 42 -17.51 -21.71 -0.19
C ARG A 42 -16.84 -20.68 -1.11
N ASP A 43 -15.53 -20.49 -1.00
CA ASP A 43 -14.77 -19.92 -2.12
C ASP A 43 -14.61 -20.98 -3.21
N THR A 44 -15.21 -20.70 -4.37
CA THR A 44 -15.04 -21.49 -5.60
C THR A 44 -13.88 -20.99 -6.45
N VAL A 45 -13.31 -19.84 -6.09
CA VAL A 45 -12.16 -19.24 -6.77
C VAL A 45 -10.91 -19.76 -6.09
N VAL A 46 -10.06 -20.44 -6.85
CA VAL A 46 -8.69 -20.77 -6.42
C VAL A 46 -7.90 -19.46 -6.43
N ALA A 47 -7.83 -18.82 -5.27
CA ALA A 47 -7.02 -17.63 -5.05
C ALA A 47 -5.81 -18.02 -4.20
N SER A 48 -4.62 -17.59 -4.62
CA SER A 48 -3.38 -17.83 -3.88
C SER A 48 -2.97 -16.60 -3.08
N THR A 49 -3.32 -15.42 -3.58
CA THR A 49 -2.92 -14.13 -3.00
C THR A 49 -4.08 -13.15 -2.85
N VAL A 50 -3.90 -12.11 -2.05
CA VAL A 50 -4.82 -10.98 -1.95
C VAL A 50 -5.01 -10.29 -3.30
N GLY A 51 -3.98 -10.25 -4.17
CA GLY A 51 -4.09 -9.72 -5.54
C GLY A 51 -5.08 -10.48 -6.44
N ASP A 52 -5.34 -11.76 -6.13
CA ASP A 52 -6.36 -12.54 -6.84
C ASP A 52 -7.77 -12.13 -6.39
N LEU A 53 -7.93 -11.82 -5.11
CA LEU A 53 -9.21 -11.48 -4.48
C LEU A 53 -9.56 -10.00 -4.52
N ALA A 54 -8.57 -9.13 -4.70
CA ALA A 54 -8.73 -7.68 -4.59
C ALA A 54 -7.79 -6.94 -5.54
N SER A 55 -8.20 -5.75 -5.97
CA SER A 55 -7.33 -4.84 -6.72
C SER A 55 -6.62 -3.88 -5.76
N VAL A 56 -5.31 -3.77 -5.87
CA VAL A 56 -4.49 -2.90 -5.00
C VAL A 56 -3.97 -1.69 -5.77
N HIS A 57 -4.43 -0.51 -5.36
CA HIS A 57 -4.15 0.78 -6.01
C HIS A 57 -3.39 1.71 -5.07
N VAL A 58 -2.40 2.43 -5.61
CA VAL A 58 -1.74 3.52 -4.89
C VAL A 58 -2.58 4.78 -5.06
N ILE A 59 -3.02 5.37 -3.94
CA ILE A 59 -3.74 6.66 -3.94
C ILE A 59 -2.73 7.80 -3.88
N ASP A 60 -1.77 7.72 -2.96
CA ASP A 60 -0.75 8.75 -2.76
C ASP A 60 0.57 8.13 -2.26
N ARG A 61 1.49 8.96 -1.75
CA ARG A 61 2.83 8.52 -1.29
C ARG A 61 2.83 7.68 -0.01
N ARG A 62 1.71 7.59 0.70
CA ARG A 62 1.54 6.87 1.97
C ARG A 62 0.29 6.00 1.99
N THR A 63 -0.64 6.20 1.06
CA THR A 63 -1.94 5.53 1.07
C THR A 63 -2.10 4.59 -0.12
N ILE A 64 -2.55 3.37 0.15
CA ILE A 64 -3.10 2.44 -0.86
C ILE A 64 -4.57 2.13 -0.57
N ALA A 65 -5.31 1.80 -1.62
CA ALA A 65 -6.63 1.21 -1.54
C ALA A 65 -6.58 -0.24 -2.00
N VAL A 66 -7.16 -1.13 -1.21
CA VAL A 66 -7.41 -2.53 -1.55
C VAL A 66 -8.92 -2.67 -1.77
N ILE A 67 -9.33 -2.93 -3.01
CA ILE A 67 -10.75 -3.05 -3.39
C ILE A 67 -11.06 -4.53 -3.58
N ALA A 68 -11.80 -5.12 -2.65
CA ALA A 68 -12.17 -6.52 -2.73
C ALA A 68 -13.15 -6.77 -3.89
N ARG A 69 -12.95 -7.88 -4.63
CA ARG A 69 -13.86 -8.28 -5.72
C ARG A 69 -15.22 -8.77 -5.21
N LYS A 70 -15.27 -9.21 -3.95
CA LYS A 70 -16.50 -9.65 -3.26
C LYS A 70 -16.48 -9.14 -1.83
N ASP A 71 -17.64 -8.71 -1.33
CA ASP A 71 -17.72 -8.12 0.01
C ASP A 71 -17.31 -9.08 1.13
N ARG A 72 -17.55 -10.38 0.94
CA ARG A 72 -17.13 -11.43 1.89
C ARG A 72 -15.61 -11.48 2.11
N HIS A 73 -14.81 -10.96 1.19
CA HIS A 73 -13.35 -10.91 1.29
C HIS A 73 -12.84 -9.68 2.05
N ILE A 74 -13.68 -8.65 2.26
CA ILE A 74 -13.26 -7.38 2.90
C ILE A 74 -12.75 -7.62 4.32
N GLN A 75 -13.57 -8.25 5.17
CA GLN A 75 -13.22 -8.44 6.58
C GLN A 75 -11.98 -9.33 6.77
N PRO A 76 -11.84 -10.48 6.09
CA PRO A 76 -10.63 -11.30 6.15
C PRO A 76 -9.36 -10.57 5.67
N ILE A 77 -9.44 -9.87 4.54
CA ILE A 77 -8.28 -9.11 4.01
C ILE A 77 -7.91 -7.99 4.99
N THR A 78 -8.91 -7.27 5.53
CA THR A 78 -8.69 -6.21 6.52
C THR A 78 -7.98 -6.76 7.75
N ALA A 79 -8.46 -7.88 8.30
CA ALA A 79 -7.85 -8.51 9.47
C ALA A 79 -6.36 -8.83 9.23
N MET A 80 -6.02 -9.40 8.07
CA MET A 80 -4.63 -9.72 7.74
C MET A 80 -3.73 -8.48 7.66
N ILE A 81 -4.21 -7.39 7.07
CA ILE A 81 -3.42 -6.17 6.91
C ILE A 81 -3.27 -5.43 8.25
N THR A 82 -4.29 -5.44 9.12
CA THR A 82 -4.24 -4.78 10.43
C THR A 82 -3.15 -5.31 11.34
N TYR A 83 -2.72 -6.57 11.17
CA TYR A 83 -1.61 -7.14 11.95
C TYR A 83 -0.22 -6.76 11.42
N LEU A 84 -0.13 -6.07 10.28
CA LEU A 84 1.15 -5.62 9.75
C LEU A 84 1.63 -4.36 10.50
N PRO A 85 2.89 -4.35 10.97
CA PRO A 85 3.41 -3.20 11.70
C PRO A 85 3.57 -1.98 10.78
N GLY A 86 3.37 -0.78 11.34
CA GLY A 86 3.57 0.47 10.62
C GLY A 86 2.47 0.82 9.60
N LEU A 87 1.31 0.14 9.68
CA LEU A 87 0.15 0.44 8.84
C LEU A 87 -1.06 0.83 9.71
N ALA A 88 -1.79 1.85 9.28
CA ALA A 88 -3.15 2.15 9.74
C ALA A 88 -4.15 1.67 8.69
N VAL A 89 -5.23 1.02 9.12
CA VAL A 89 -6.22 0.42 8.23
C VAL A 89 -7.61 0.96 8.54
N ALA A 90 -8.36 1.35 7.51
CA ALA A 90 -9.76 1.77 7.60
C ALA A 90 -10.57 1.11 6.48
N VAL A 91 -11.86 0.88 6.71
CA VAL A 91 -12.77 0.32 5.68
C VAL A 91 -13.83 1.37 5.35
N ILE A 92 -13.97 1.69 4.06
CA ILE A 92 -14.94 2.64 3.52
C ILE A 92 -15.71 1.95 2.40
N GLY A 93 -16.92 1.49 2.68
CA GLY A 93 -17.70 0.66 1.74
C GLY A 93 -16.95 -0.64 1.41
N SER A 94 -16.72 -0.90 0.12
CA SER A 94 -15.95 -2.06 -0.35
C SER A 94 -14.43 -1.82 -0.46
N ALA A 95 -13.94 -0.64 -0.07
CA ALA A 95 -12.53 -0.28 -0.12
C ALA A 95 -11.87 -0.36 1.27
N ILE A 96 -10.72 -1.03 1.33
CA ILE A 96 -9.85 -1.06 2.50
C ILE A 96 -8.73 -0.04 2.24
N ILE A 97 -8.69 1.02 3.04
CA ILE A 97 -7.70 2.08 2.98
C ILE A 97 -6.56 1.72 3.93
N VAL A 98 -5.35 1.70 3.41
CA VAL A 98 -4.14 1.35 4.16
C VAL A 98 -3.16 2.50 4.06
N THR A 99 -2.75 3.04 5.21
CA THR A 99 -1.87 4.20 5.31
C THR A 99 -0.61 3.83 6.07
N VAL A 100 0.56 4.17 5.53
CA VAL A 100 1.85 4.01 6.21
C VAL A 100 1.99 5.07 7.31
N VAL A 101 2.25 4.64 8.55
CA VAL A 101 2.40 5.52 9.74
C VAL A 101 3.86 5.80 10.10
#